data_AF-A0A1E7N4M0-F1
#
_entry.id   AF-A0A1E7N4M0-F1
#
_cell.length_a   1.000
_cell.length_b   1.000
_cell.length_c   1.000
_cell.angle_alpha   90.00
_cell.angle_beta   90.00
_cell.angle_gamma   90.00
#
_symmetry.space_group_name_H-M   'P 1'
#
loop_
_entity.id
_entity.type
_entity.pdbx_description
1 polymer ?
#
loop_
_entity_poly.entity_id
_entity_poly.type
_entity_poly.pdbx_seq_one_letter_code
_entity_poly.pdbx_strand_id
1 'polypeptide(L)'
;MQPDVKRRAVELVAALGAWPPGGQGVEPGRARVAALGLPPGLADQAGRLAPAAVEASLEVIDAQYGGILADSASVLVVCRQWTRQSDGSVAPGGITVDVRLSRAEPRWTVIALHPGDPGPAAASPAPAVAKVLAEPRIELPPEAEADLLSGNVHDTVPTAMLRLAGPYTLSVSVVRTGHPLDVFGTTRPSDHPLGRAFDVRRIDGRAVVDPATPRQLIESFMRDAAAAGSYNVGGPVAIAGAGNQFFTDDTHHDHVHIGFNS
;
A
#
# COMPACT_ATOMS: atom_id res chain seq x y z
N MET A 1 -2.23 13.01 12.54
CA MET A 1 -2.02 12.97 11.07
C MET A 1 -1.09 14.09 10.62
N GLN A 2 -0.07 13.77 9.82
CA GLN A 2 0.88 14.73 9.23
C GLN A 2 0.77 14.71 7.68
N PRO A 3 -0.16 15.46 7.06
CA PRO A 3 -0.47 15.35 5.63
C PRO A 3 0.69 15.74 4.71
N ASP A 4 1.60 16.61 5.17
CA ASP A 4 2.79 17.01 4.40
C ASP A 4 3.72 15.82 4.11
N VAL A 5 3.89 14.90 5.07
CA VAL A 5 4.70 13.67 4.89
C VAL A 5 4.18 12.85 3.72
N LYS A 6 2.85 12.64 3.67
CA LYS A 6 2.19 11.87 2.61
C LYS A 6 2.28 12.58 1.27
N ARG A 7 2.02 13.89 1.25
CA ARG A 7 2.16 14.71 0.04
C ARG A 7 3.56 14.60 -0.54
N ARG A 8 4.59 14.67 0.32
CA ARG A 8 5.98 14.60 -0.11
C ARG A 8 6.34 13.27 -0.74
N ALA A 9 5.84 12.16 -0.20
CA ALA A 9 6.00 10.84 -0.80
C ALA A 9 5.31 10.74 -2.17
N VAL A 10 4.06 11.23 -2.26
CA VAL A 10 3.28 11.25 -3.51
C VAL A 10 3.96 12.08 -4.60
N GLU A 11 4.48 13.26 -4.28
CA GLU A 11 5.20 14.12 -5.23
C GLU A 11 6.37 13.37 -5.90
N LEU A 12 7.18 12.68 -5.11
CA LEU A 12 8.31 11.90 -5.63
C LEU A 12 7.86 10.73 -6.50
N VAL A 13 6.89 9.94 -6.02
CA VAL A 13 6.40 8.77 -6.74
C VAL A 13 5.75 9.17 -8.07
N ALA A 14 4.96 10.24 -8.09
CA ALA A 14 4.39 10.79 -9.32
C ALA A 14 5.47 11.30 -10.29
N ALA A 15 6.51 11.96 -9.78
CA ALA A 15 7.63 12.45 -10.60
C ALA A 15 8.47 11.33 -11.22
N LEU A 16 8.54 10.16 -10.58
CA LEU A 16 9.28 9.01 -11.11
C LEU A 16 8.41 8.09 -11.98
N GLY A 17 7.15 7.89 -11.60
CA GLY A 17 6.24 6.95 -12.25
C GLY A 17 5.39 7.52 -13.39
N ALA A 18 5.50 8.82 -13.69
CA ALA A 18 4.84 9.42 -14.86
C ALA A 18 5.84 10.24 -15.69
N TRP A 19 5.81 10.04 -17.01
CA TRP A 19 6.65 10.80 -17.94
C TRP A 19 6.04 10.86 -19.34
N PRO A 20 6.18 12.00 -20.04
CA PRO A 20 5.81 12.11 -21.45
C PRO A 20 6.82 11.39 -22.36
N PRO A 21 6.53 11.24 -23.66
CA PRO A 21 7.50 10.81 -24.65
C PRO A 21 8.82 11.59 -24.56
N GLY A 22 9.95 10.89 -24.53
CA GLY A 22 11.28 11.48 -24.35
C GLY A 22 11.68 11.72 -22.89
N GLY A 23 10.77 11.48 -21.94
CA GLY A 23 11.00 11.59 -20.51
C GLY A 23 11.38 10.28 -19.82
N GLN A 24 11.57 9.19 -20.58
CA GLN A 24 11.94 7.88 -20.06
C GLN A 24 13.42 7.80 -19.63
N GLY A 25 13.72 6.87 -18.73
CA GLY A 25 15.08 6.60 -18.27
C GLY A 25 15.50 7.38 -17.04
N VAL A 26 16.65 6.98 -16.48
CA VAL A 26 17.09 7.45 -15.15
C VAL A 26 17.47 8.92 -15.14
N GLU A 27 18.15 9.44 -16.16
CA GLU A 27 18.62 10.84 -16.18
C GLU A 27 17.49 11.88 -16.22
N PRO A 28 16.47 11.76 -17.09
CA PRO A 28 15.27 12.58 -16.97
C PRO A 28 14.56 12.41 -15.61
N GLY A 29 14.57 11.19 -15.05
CA GLY A 29 14.09 10.93 -13.70
C GLY A 29 14.83 11.73 -12.63
N ARG A 30 16.18 11.71 -12.65
CA ARG A 30 17.04 12.52 -11.76
C ARG A 30 16.70 14.00 -11.84
N ALA A 31 16.48 14.53 -13.05
CA ALA A 31 16.10 15.93 -13.24
C ALA A 31 14.74 16.26 -12.60
N ARG A 32 13.74 15.38 -12.74
CA ARG A 32 12.43 15.53 -12.07
C ARG A 32 12.55 15.48 -10.54
N VAL A 33 13.37 14.58 -10.01
CA VAL A 33 13.65 14.51 -8.55
C VAL A 33 14.35 15.77 -8.05
N ALA A 34 15.35 16.26 -8.80
CA ALA A 34 16.06 17.51 -8.49
C ALA A 34 15.10 18.71 -8.44
N ALA A 35 14.15 18.78 -9.38
CA ALA A 35 13.15 19.84 -9.43
C ALA A 35 12.21 19.85 -8.20
N LEU A 36 12.06 18.72 -7.52
CA LEU A 36 11.35 18.64 -6.23
C LEU A 36 12.19 19.12 -5.04
N GLY A 37 13.48 19.45 -5.24
CA GLY A 37 14.43 19.73 -4.18
C GLY A 37 14.83 18.48 -3.39
N LEU A 38 14.86 17.31 -4.04
CA LEU A 38 15.28 16.03 -3.46
C LEU A 38 16.61 15.56 -4.05
N PRO A 39 17.35 14.68 -3.37
CA PRO A 39 18.56 14.08 -3.91
C PRO A 39 18.28 13.34 -5.23
N PRO A 40 18.92 13.72 -6.36
CA PRO A 40 18.65 13.09 -7.67
C PRO A 40 18.93 11.58 -7.69
N GLY A 41 19.80 11.09 -6.80
CA GLY A 41 20.09 9.67 -6.56
C GLY A 41 18.87 8.80 -6.26
N LEU A 42 17.77 9.38 -5.76
CA LEU A 42 16.55 8.60 -5.51
C LEU A 42 15.96 7.99 -6.79
N ALA A 43 16.22 8.58 -7.96
CA ALA A 43 15.77 8.01 -9.24
C ALA A 43 16.37 6.61 -9.51
N ASP A 44 17.53 6.30 -8.96
CA ASP A 44 18.18 4.98 -9.11
C ASP A 44 17.43 3.86 -8.36
N GLN A 45 16.60 4.25 -7.39
CA GLN A 45 15.83 3.34 -6.54
C GLN A 45 14.41 3.11 -7.08
N ALA A 46 14.06 3.70 -8.23
CA ALA A 46 12.71 3.64 -8.77
C ALA A 46 12.30 2.20 -9.16
N GLY A 47 13.24 1.36 -9.61
CA GLY A 47 12.96 -0.05 -9.94
C GLY A 47 11.71 -0.21 -10.83
N ARG A 48 10.76 -1.04 -10.38
CA ARG A 48 9.48 -1.30 -11.06
C ARG A 48 8.52 -0.08 -11.14
N LEU A 49 8.79 1.02 -10.43
CA LEU A 49 8.03 2.28 -10.57
C LEU A 49 8.33 2.99 -11.91
N ALA A 50 9.53 2.80 -12.44
CA ALA A 50 9.96 3.39 -13.72
C ALA A 50 10.37 2.30 -14.71
N PRO A 51 9.42 1.45 -15.15
CA PRO A 51 9.71 0.39 -16.12
C PRO A 51 10.16 0.97 -17.47
N ALA A 52 10.78 0.14 -18.30
CA ALA A 52 11.11 0.51 -19.67
C ALA A 52 9.82 0.74 -20.49
N ALA A 53 9.55 2.00 -20.84
CA ALA A 53 8.42 2.41 -21.67
C ALA A 53 8.71 3.78 -22.30
N VAL A 54 8.07 4.10 -23.43
CA VAL A 54 8.26 5.40 -24.10
C VAL A 54 7.56 6.54 -23.36
N GLU A 55 6.47 6.22 -22.67
CA GLU A 55 5.61 7.15 -21.93
C GLU A 55 4.94 6.39 -20.79
N ALA A 56 4.69 7.06 -19.67
CA ALA A 56 3.90 6.51 -18.57
C ALA A 56 2.98 7.55 -17.95
N SER A 57 1.79 7.11 -17.56
CA SER A 57 0.85 7.86 -16.72
C SER A 57 0.61 7.08 -15.43
N LEU A 58 0.45 7.81 -14.31
CA LEU A 58 0.28 7.22 -12.99
C LEU A 58 -0.90 7.86 -12.26
N GLU A 59 -1.69 7.02 -11.61
CA GLU A 59 -2.74 7.39 -10.66
C GLU A 59 -2.32 6.90 -9.27
N VAL A 60 -2.32 7.81 -8.28
CA VAL A 60 -2.19 7.41 -6.87
C VAL A 60 -3.57 6.99 -6.35
N ILE A 61 -3.70 5.72 -6.01
CA ILE A 61 -4.90 5.14 -5.42
C ILE A 61 -5.00 5.55 -3.95
N ASP A 62 -3.86 5.53 -3.24
CA ASP A 62 -3.77 5.91 -1.84
C ASP A 62 -2.33 6.25 -1.42
N ALA A 63 -2.23 7.00 -0.33
CA ALA A 63 -0.99 7.25 0.38
C ALA A 63 -1.22 6.93 1.86
N GLN A 64 -0.90 5.69 2.25
CA GLN A 64 -1.08 5.17 3.60
C GLN A 64 0.20 5.32 4.40
N TYR A 65 0.13 5.50 5.72
CA TYR A 65 1.32 5.28 6.54
C TYR A 65 1.70 3.78 6.59
N GLY A 66 2.98 3.49 6.32
CA GLY A 66 3.62 2.23 6.73
C GLY A 66 4.30 2.37 8.10
N GLY A 67 4.38 3.60 8.61
CA GLY A 67 4.88 3.94 9.94
C GLY A 67 5.14 5.44 10.10
N ILE A 68 4.97 5.97 11.30
CA ILE A 68 5.29 7.37 11.60
C ILE A 68 5.86 7.50 13.03
N LEU A 69 6.98 8.19 13.14
CA LEU A 69 7.66 8.55 14.39
C LEU A 69 7.90 10.07 14.42
N ALA A 70 8.54 10.55 15.48
CA ALA A 70 8.79 11.99 15.68
C ALA A 70 9.69 12.62 14.59
N ASP A 71 10.60 11.82 14.01
CA ASP A 71 11.65 12.27 13.08
C ASP A 71 11.78 11.41 11.81
N SER A 72 11.01 10.34 11.69
CA SER A 72 11.10 9.38 10.60
C SER A 72 9.71 8.84 10.23
N ALA A 73 9.54 8.50 8.95
CA ALA A 73 8.26 8.01 8.43
C ALA A 73 8.45 7.00 7.29
N SER A 74 7.45 6.16 7.12
CA SER A 74 7.20 5.34 5.94
C SER A 74 5.82 5.66 5.41
N VAL A 75 5.74 5.98 4.13
CA VAL A 75 4.47 6.17 3.42
C VAL A 75 4.41 5.19 2.27
N LEU A 76 3.37 4.36 2.27
CA LEU A 76 3.09 3.42 1.19
C LEU A 76 2.25 4.15 0.15
N VAL A 77 2.86 4.45 -0.98
CA VAL A 77 2.17 5.08 -2.10
C VAL A 77 1.70 3.98 -3.04
N VAL A 78 0.39 3.77 -3.06
CA VAL A 78 -0.27 2.72 -3.85
C VAL A 78 -0.68 3.31 -5.18
N CYS A 79 -0.20 2.73 -6.29
CA CYS A 79 -0.37 3.32 -7.61
C CYS A 79 -0.97 2.34 -8.62
N ARG A 80 -1.74 2.90 -9.56
CA ARG A 80 -1.98 2.32 -10.87
C ARG A 80 -1.14 3.06 -11.90
N GLN A 81 -0.60 2.34 -12.87
CA GLN A 81 0.25 2.91 -13.91
C GLN A 81 -0.17 2.36 -15.27
N TRP A 82 -0.09 3.19 -16.30
CA TRP A 82 -0.24 2.79 -17.69
C TRP A 82 1.03 3.18 -18.43
N THR A 83 1.62 2.23 -19.13
CA THR A 83 2.88 2.42 -19.85
C THR A 83 2.65 2.19 -21.33
N ARG A 84 3.10 3.14 -22.16
CA ARG A 84 3.09 2.99 -23.61
C ARG A 84 4.40 2.37 -24.07
N GLN A 85 4.32 1.32 -24.85
CA GLN A 85 5.47 0.64 -25.44
C GLN A 85 5.84 1.24 -26.81
N SER A 86 7.01 0.89 -27.34
CA SER A 86 7.49 1.41 -28.62
C SER A 86 6.64 0.99 -29.81
N ASP A 87 5.91 -0.12 -29.70
CA ASP A 87 4.93 -0.57 -30.70
C ASP A 87 3.57 0.15 -30.61
N GLY A 88 3.44 1.09 -29.67
CA GLY A 88 2.23 1.86 -29.42
C GLY A 88 1.23 1.20 -28.47
N SER A 89 1.44 -0.05 -28.08
CA SER A 89 0.58 -0.75 -27.11
C SER A 89 0.64 -0.09 -25.73
N VAL A 90 -0.46 -0.19 -24.97
CA VAL A 90 -0.56 0.35 -23.61
C VAL A 90 -0.77 -0.82 -22.65
N ALA A 91 0.17 -0.99 -21.72
CA ALA A 91 0.10 -2.01 -20.68
C ALA A 91 -0.35 -1.36 -19.36
N PRO A 92 -1.47 -1.82 -18.75
CA PRO A 92 -1.81 -1.46 -17.39
C PRO A 92 -0.88 -2.18 -16.42
N GLY A 93 -0.69 -1.58 -15.26
CA GLY A 93 0.06 -2.13 -14.15
C GLY A 93 -0.12 -1.24 -12.93
N GLY A 94 0.81 -1.34 -12.01
CA GLY A 94 0.79 -0.58 -10.77
C GLY A 94 1.79 -1.17 -9.80
N ILE A 95 2.05 -0.41 -8.76
CA ILE A 95 3.03 -0.75 -7.74
C ILE A 95 2.68 -0.05 -6.45
N THR A 96 3.00 -0.68 -5.32
CA THR A 96 3.07 -0.01 -4.02
C THR A 96 4.52 0.30 -3.72
N VAL A 97 4.81 1.55 -3.36
CA VAL A 97 6.18 2.01 -3.04
C VAL A 97 6.22 2.44 -1.59
N ASP A 98 7.06 1.78 -0.80
CA ASP A 98 7.42 2.25 0.54
C ASP A 98 8.44 3.39 0.41
N VAL A 99 7.99 4.60 0.71
CA VAL A 99 8.81 5.80 0.70
C VAL A 99 9.26 6.10 2.12
N ARG A 100 10.58 6.15 2.34
CA ARG A 100 11.18 6.50 3.63
C ARG A 100 11.46 7.98 3.69
N LEU A 101 10.98 8.63 4.75
CA LEU A 101 11.23 10.06 4.98
C LEU A 101 11.92 10.29 6.33
N SER A 102 12.74 11.33 6.37
CA SER A 102 13.23 11.93 7.62
C SER A 102 12.71 13.36 7.76
N ARG A 103 12.47 13.76 9.00
CA ARG A 103 11.99 15.11 9.32
C ARG A 103 13.09 16.10 8.99
N ALA A 104 12.71 17.15 8.28
CA ALA A 104 13.57 18.27 7.93
C ALA A 104 12.73 19.55 7.84
N GLU A 105 13.40 20.70 7.83
CA GLU A 105 12.78 22.00 7.64
C GLU A 105 13.16 22.58 6.27
N PRO A 106 12.23 23.24 5.56
CA PRO A 106 10.84 23.51 5.95
C PRO A 106 9.88 22.33 5.72
N ARG A 107 10.34 21.23 5.11
CA ARG A 107 9.52 20.06 4.75
C ARG A 107 10.29 18.77 4.97
N TRP A 108 9.57 17.67 5.12
CA TRP A 108 10.16 16.32 5.15
C TRP A 108 11.02 16.05 3.91
N THR A 109 12.10 15.28 4.08
CA THR A 109 12.94 14.83 2.97
C THR A 109 12.79 13.33 2.77
N VAL A 110 12.66 12.91 1.52
CA VAL A 110 12.73 11.49 1.17
C VAL A 110 14.19 11.05 1.23
N ILE A 111 14.43 9.90 1.84
CA ILE A 111 15.76 9.31 2.02
C ILE A 111 15.91 7.97 1.31
N ALA A 112 14.81 7.24 1.07
CA ALA A 112 14.83 5.99 0.31
C ALA A 112 13.48 5.67 -0.33
N LEU A 113 13.53 4.84 -1.37
CA LEU A 113 12.40 4.19 -2.03
C LEU A 113 12.59 2.67 -1.98
N HIS A 114 11.52 1.96 -1.66
CA HIS A 114 11.44 0.51 -1.74
C HIS A 114 10.19 0.12 -2.55
N PRO A 115 10.29 0.11 -3.89
CA PRO A 115 9.20 -0.37 -4.75
C PRO A 115 8.91 -1.86 -4.46
N GLY A 116 7.63 -2.23 -4.42
CA GLY A 116 7.21 -3.61 -4.24
C GLY A 116 7.70 -4.54 -5.36
N ASP A 117 7.91 -5.80 -5.00
CA ASP A 117 8.24 -6.88 -5.94
C ASP A 117 7.51 -8.17 -5.52
N PRO A 118 6.36 -8.48 -6.13
CA PRO A 118 5.57 -9.63 -5.77
C PRO A 118 6.18 -10.92 -6.33
N GLY A 119 7.20 -10.81 -7.19
CA GLY A 119 7.71 -11.92 -7.97
C GLY A 119 6.74 -12.38 -9.07
N PRO A 120 7.04 -13.49 -9.74
CA PRO A 120 6.18 -14.04 -10.78
C PRO A 120 4.88 -14.61 -10.17
N ALA A 121 3.80 -14.61 -10.96
CA ALA A 121 2.59 -15.33 -10.60
C ALA A 121 2.85 -16.84 -10.50
N ALA A 122 2.20 -17.50 -9.56
CA ALA A 122 2.18 -18.95 -9.47
C ALA A 122 1.47 -19.54 -10.71
N ALA A 123 1.91 -20.72 -11.14
CA ALA A 123 1.32 -21.39 -12.31
C ALA A 123 -0.17 -21.71 -12.15
N SER A 124 -0.64 -21.84 -10.90
CA SER A 124 -2.06 -22.01 -10.58
C SER A 124 -2.35 -21.35 -9.24
N PRO A 125 -3.24 -20.34 -9.18
CA PRO A 125 -3.59 -19.69 -7.93
C PRO A 125 -4.39 -20.64 -7.03
N ALA A 126 -4.24 -20.47 -5.70
CA ALA A 126 -5.04 -21.19 -4.73
C ALA A 126 -6.55 -20.90 -4.94
N PRO A 127 -7.46 -21.84 -4.67
CA PRO A 127 -8.90 -21.64 -4.89
C PRO A 127 -9.49 -20.42 -4.17
N ALA A 128 -8.99 -20.09 -2.97
CA ALA A 128 -9.41 -18.90 -2.23
C ALA A 128 -8.97 -17.61 -2.94
N VAL A 129 -7.75 -17.58 -3.48
CA VAL A 129 -7.25 -16.45 -4.29
C VAL A 129 -8.11 -16.25 -5.52
N ALA A 130 -8.39 -17.31 -6.28
CA ALA A 130 -9.24 -17.21 -7.48
C ALA A 130 -10.63 -16.64 -7.16
N LYS A 131 -11.21 -16.99 -6.00
CA LYS A 131 -12.47 -16.42 -5.52
C LYS A 131 -12.36 -14.94 -5.15
N VAL A 132 -11.28 -14.53 -4.47
CA VAL A 132 -11.04 -13.11 -4.15
C VAL A 132 -10.95 -12.28 -5.42
N LEU A 133 -10.20 -12.73 -6.42
CA LEU A 133 -10.04 -12.03 -7.70
C LEU A 133 -11.35 -11.91 -8.50
N ALA A 134 -12.32 -12.79 -8.24
CA ALA A 134 -13.63 -12.78 -8.87
C ALA A 134 -14.72 -12.07 -8.04
N GLU A 135 -14.41 -11.64 -6.81
CA GLU A 135 -15.38 -11.06 -5.88
C GLU A 135 -15.49 -9.53 -6.11
N PRO A 136 -16.61 -9.03 -6.67
CA PRO A 136 -16.76 -7.60 -6.99
C PRO A 136 -16.79 -6.69 -5.78
N ARG A 137 -16.98 -7.22 -4.57
CA ARG A 137 -16.92 -6.44 -3.32
C ARG A 137 -15.50 -6.29 -2.79
N ILE A 138 -14.49 -6.88 -3.41
CA ILE A 138 -13.09 -6.71 -3.05
C ILE A 138 -12.39 -5.94 -4.17
N GLU A 139 -12.08 -4.68 -3.92
CA GLU A 139 -11.29 -3.86 -4.83
C GLU A 139 -9.80 -3.99 -4.48
N LEU A 140 -9.01 -4.51 -5.42
CA LEU A 140 -7.57 -4.68 -5.27
C LEU A 140 -6.80 -3.65 -6.11
N PRO A 141 -5.77 -3.00 -5.56
CA PRO A 141 -4.78 -2.32 -6.38
C PRO A 141 -3.90 -3.35 -7.10
N PRO A 142 -3.26 -2.98 -8.23
CA PRO A 142 -2.53 -3.94 -9.07
C PRO A 142 -1.46 -4.75 -8.33
N GLU A 143 -0.74 -4.13 -7.39
CA GLU A 143 0.31 -4.83 -6.62
C GLU A 143 -0.28 -5.85 -5.63
N ALA A 144 -1.42 -5.55 -5.00
CA ALA A 144 -2.11 -6.49 -4.10
C ALA A 144 -2.68 -7.70 -4.85
N GLU A 145 -3.19 -7.49 -6.06
CA GLU A 145 -3.59 -8.58 -6.96
C GLU A 145 -2.37 -9.45 -7.33
N ALA A 146 -1.25 -8.83 -7.68
CA ALA A 146 -0.01 -9.56 -7.98
C ALA A 146 0.54 -10.34 -6.78
N ASP A 147 0.44 -9.78 -5.57
CA ASP A 147 0.79 -10.46 -4.33
C ASP A 147 -0.03 -11.75 -4.15
N LEU A 148 -1.35 -11.70 -4.34
CA LEU A 148 -2.21 -12.87 -4.26
C LEU A 148 -1.87 -13.90 -5.34
N LEU A 149 -1.63 -13.46 -6.57
CA LEU A 149 -1.27 -14.32 -7.69
C LEU A 149 0.09 -14.99 -7.52
N SER A 150 1.03 -14.39 -6.78
CA SER A 150 2.37 -14.95 -6.57
C SER A 150 2.40 -16.27 -5.80
N GLY A 151 1.33 -16.60 -5.07
CA GLY A 151 1.27 -17.79 -4.21
C GLY A 151 2.02 -17.66 -2.88
N ASN A 152 2.59 -16.50 -2.57
CA ASN A 152 3.28 -16.24 -1.29
C ASN A 152 2.40 -15.52 -0.25
N VAL A 153 1.06 -15.58 -0.41
CA VAL A 153 0.09 -15.08 0.57
C VAL A 153 -0.55 -16.28 1.26
N HIS A 154 -0.57 -16.25 2.59
CA HIS A 154 -1.12 -17.31 3.41
C HIS A 154 -2.65 -17.40 3.23
N ASP A 155 -3.21 -18.61 3.23
CA ASP A 155 -4.64 -18.87 2.93
C ASP A 155 -5.62 -18.17 3.89
N THR A 156 -5.18 -17.80 5.08
CA THR A 156 -5.99 -17.03 6.06
C THR A 156 -6.36 -15.65 5.54
N VAL A 157 -5.49 -15.00 4.75
CA VAL A 157 -5.75 -13.68 4.15
C VAL A 157 -6.92 -13.72 3.15
N PRO A 158 -6.88 -14.48 2.04
CA PRO A 158 -7.99 -14.51 1.09
C PRO A 158 -9.27 -15.08 1.71
N THR A 159 -9.16 -16.01 2.67
CA THR A 159 -10.33 -16.52 3.42
C THR A 159 -11.00 -15.43 4.23
N ALA A 160 -10.24 -14.61 4.95
CA ALA A 160 -10.79 -13.49 5.71
C ALA A 160 -11.37 -12.40 4.80
N MET A 161 -10.69 -12.06 3.69
CA MET A 161 -11.21 -11.12 2.70
C MET A 161 -12.59 -11.55 2.18
N LEU A 162 -12.75 -12.82 1.80
CA LEU A 162 -14.04 -13.36 1.34
C LEU A 162 -15.13 -13.32 2.41
N ARG A 163 -14.76 -13.60 3.67
CA ARG A 163 -15.70 -13.53 4.79
C ARG A 163 -16.18 -12.10 5.03
N LEU A 164 -15.27 -11.13 4.96
CA LEU A 164 -15.57 -9.70 5.12
C LEU A 164 -16.34 -9.12 3.93
N ALA A 165 -16.12 -9.63 2.72
CA ALA A 165 -16.88 -9.25 1.52
C ALA A 165 -18.36 -9.67 1.58
N GLY A 166 -18.73 -10.58 2.49
CA GLY A 166 -20.12 -10.97 2.72
C GLY A 166 -20.99 -9.78 3.19
N PRO A 167 -20.62 -9.09 4.28
CA PRO A 167 -21.32 -7.90 4.74
C PRO A 167 -20.81 -6.56 4.18
N TYR A 168 -19.57 -6.47 3.67
CA TYR A 168 -18.93 -5.20 3.29
C TYR A 168 -18.44 -5.17 1.84
N THR A 169 -18.25 -3.97 1.29
CA THR A 169 -17.32 -3.72 0.17
C THR A 169 -15.99 -3.20 0.73
N LEU A 170 -14.87 -3.79 0.29
CA LEU A 170 -13.53 -3.52 0.76
C LEU A 170 -12.70 -2.90 -0.36
N SER A 171 -12.05 -1.76 -0.11
CA SER A 171 -10.91 -1.37 -0.94
C SER A 171 -9.61 -1.62 -0.18
N VAL A 172 -8.83 -2.56 -0.68
CA VAL A 172 -7.51 -2.92 -0.15
C VAL A 172 -6.48 -1.87 -0.56
N SER A 173 -5.48 -1.64 0.27
CA SER A 173 -4.31 -0.80 -0.05
C SER A 173 -3.06 -1.66 -0.27
N VAL A 174 -2.76 -2.57 0.66
CA VAL A 174 -1.56 -3.43 0.60
C VAL A 174 -1.84 -4.81 1.17
N VAL A 175 -1.13 -5.83 0.65
CA VAL A 175 -1.16 -7.21 1.16
C VAL A 175 0.23 -7.59 1.66
N ARG A 176 1.25 -7.65 0.79
CA ARG A 176 2.59 -8.09 1.17
C ARG A 176 3.69 -7.11 0.75
N THR A 177 3.80 -6.80 -0.53
CA THR A 177 4.94 -6.03 -1.06
C THR A 177 4.71 -4.54 -1.01
N GLY A 178 5.83 -3.79 -1.04
CA GLY A 178 5.80 -2.35 -0.83
C GLY A 178 5.46 -1.95 0.60
N HIS A 179 5.62 -2.86 1.57
CA HIS A 179 5.47 -2.61 3.01
C HIS A 179 6.82 -2.82 3.73
N PRO A 180 7.13 -2.04 4.82
CA PRO A 180 8.26 -2.30 5.70
C PRO A 180 8.42 -3.76 6.15
N LEU A 181 9.67 -4.24 6.19
CA LEU A 181 10.01 -5.59 6.64
C LEU A 181 9.66 -5.83 8.12
N ASP A 182 10.04 -4.88 8.95
CA ASP A 182 9.70 -4.85 10.38
C ASP A 182 8.59 -3.82 10.63
N VAL A 183 7.89 -3.99 11.75
CA VAL A 183 7.05 -2.93 12.32
C VAL A 183 7.92 -1.70 12.49
N PHE A 184 7.47 -0.58 11.90
CA PHE A 184 8.32 0.58 11.69
C PHE A 184 8.94 1.11 12.98
N GLY A 185 10.26 1.37 12.94
CA GLY A 185 11.03 1.80 14.11
C GLY A 185 11.44 0.69 15.07
N THR A 186 11.18 -0.57 14.73
CA THR A 186 11.49 -1.73 15.58
C THR A 186 12.22 -2.82 14.78
N THR A 187 12.61 -3.90 15.46
CA THR A 187 13.15 -5.13 14.84
C THR A 187 12.13 -6.28 14.89
N ARG A 188 10.86 -5.97 15.16
CA ARG A 188 9.79 -6.97 15.19
C ARG A 188 9.28 -7.16 13.76
N PRO A 189 9.31 -8.37 13.19
CA PRO A 189 8.80 -8.61 11.85
C PRO A 189 7.36 -8.15 11.67
N SER A 190 7.08 -7.53 10.52
CA SER A 190 5.71 -7.24 10.08
C SER A 190 5.06 -8.49 9.49
N ASP A 191 3.74 -8.61 9.65
CA ASP A 191 2.97 -9.71 9.04
C ASP A 191 2.78 -9.53 7.52
N HIS A 192 2.91 -8.29 7.01
CA HIS A 192 2.76 -8.02 5.57
C HIS A 192 3.81 -8.76 4.72
N PRO A 193 5.13 -8.57 4.90
CA PRO A 193 6.15 -9.29 4.11
C PRO A 193 6.05 -10.81 4.19
N LEU A 194 5.47 -11.36 5.26
CA LEU A 194 5.25 -12.78 5.46
C LEU A 194 4.00 -13.31 4.74
N GLY A 195 3.25 -12.44 4.05
CA GLY A 195 2.02 -12.79 3.37
C GLY A 195 0.86 -13.07 4.32
N ARG A 196 0.88 -12.53 5.54
CA ARG A 196 -0.10 -12.81 6.60
C ARG A 196 -0.86 -11.57 7.06
N ALA A 197 -0.95 -10.54 6.22
CA ALA A 197 -1.74 -9.37 6.53
C ALA A 197 -2.33 -8.75 5.27
N PHE A 198 -3.30 -7.87 5.48
CA PHE A 198 -3.75 -6.92 4.48
C PHE A 198 -4.33 -5.68 5.16
N ASP A 199 -4.28 -4.56 4.45
CA ASP A 199 -4.81 -3.29 4.92
C ASP A 199 -5.98 -2.84 4.05
N VAL A 200 -6.95 -2.19 4.69
CA VAL A 200 -8.17 -1.67 4.07
C VAL A 200 -8.26 -0.17 4.24
N ARG A 201 -8.32 0.55 3.12
CA ARG A 201 -8.41 2.03 3.08
C ARG A 201 -9.83 2.57 2.93
N ARG A 202 -10.78 1.76 2.42
CA ARG A 202 -12.21 2.10 2.35
C ARG A 202 -13.07 0.90 2.74
N ILE A 203 -14.16 1.18 3.46
CA ILE A 203 -15.21 0.23 3.83
C ILE A 203 -16.52 0.82 3.32
N ASP A 204 -17.27 0.07 2.52
CA ASP A 204 -18.54 0.49 1.89
C ASP A 204 -18.41 1.84 1.15
N GLY A 205 -17.30 2.01 0.44
CA GLY A 205 -16.97 3.23 -0.30
C GLY A 205 -16.53 4.42 0.57
N ARG A 206 -16.54 4.30 1.90
CA ARG A 206 -16.13 5.36 2.85
C ARG A 206 -14.67 5.21 3.25
N ALA A 207 -13.90 6.28 3.14
CA ALA A 207 -12.46 6.24 3.44
C ALA A 207 -12.24 6.16 4.94
N VAL A 208 -11.38 5.24 5.38
CA VAL A 208 -11.08 5.04 6.81
C VAL A 208 -10.50 6.33 7.42
N VAL A 209 -9.66 7.04 6.66
CA VAL A 209 -9.07 8.33 7.05
C VAL A 209 -10.07 9.49 7.13
N ASP A 210 -11.25 9.37 6.52
CA ASP A 210 -12.23 10.46 6.48
C ASP A 210 -12.92 10.59 7.85
N PRO A 211 -12.83 11.75 8.54
CA PRO A 211 -13.50 11.96 9.82
C PRO A 211 -15.04 11.86 9.72
N ALA A 212 -15.63 11.95 8.53
CA ALA A 212 -17.05 11.73 8.29
C ALA A 212 -17.44 10.25 8.19
N THR A 213 -16.48 9.32 8.13
CA THR A 213 -16.76 7.89 8.16
C THR A 213 -17.34 7.51 9.53
N PRO A 214 -18.51 6.85 9.59
CA PRO A 214 -19.16 6.55 10.86
C PRO A 214 -18.26 5.67 11.70
N ARG A 215 -17.96 6.11 12.93
CA ARG A 215 -17.17 5.32 13.89
C ARG A 215 -17.70 3.89 14.04
N GLN A 216 -19.03 3.73 14.11
CA GLN A 216 -19.67 2.42 14.22
C GLN A 216 -19.35 1.50 13.03
N LEU A 217 -19.22 2.03 11.81
CA LEU A 217 -18.84 1.22 10.64
C LEU A 217 -17.43 0.65 10.83
N ILE A 218 -16.48 1.50 11.24
CA ILE A 218 -15.09 1.09 11.47
C ILE A 218 -15.01 0.08 12.62
N GLU A 219 -15.71 0.33 13.73
CA GLU A 219 -15.72 -0.57 14.88
C GLU A 219 -16.32 -1.94 14.54
N SER A 220 -17.44 -1.99 13.82
CA SER A 220 -18.05 -3.25 13.36
C SER A 220 -17.11 -3.99 12.42
N PHE A 221 -16.53 -3.29 11.44
CA PHE A 221 -15.57 -3.88 10.51
C PHE A 221 -14.36 -4.50 11.23
N MET A 222 -13.76 -3.77 12.18
CA MET A 222 -12.64 -4.27 12.99
C MET A 222 -13.05 -5.53 13.78
N ARG A 223 -14.23 -5.53 14.42
CA ARG A 223 -14.73 -6.70 15.15
C ARG A 223 -14.99 -7.90 14.25
N ASP A 224 -15.48 -7.66 13.04
CA ASP A 224 -15.72 -8.73 12.06
C ASP A 224 -14.41 -9.26 11.49
N ALA A 225 -13.37 -8.42 11.34
CA ALA A 225 -12.03 -8.85 10.96
C ALA A 225 -11.41 -9.75 12.03
N ALA A 226 -11.57 -9.40 13.31
CA ALA A 226 -11.20 -10.26 14.42
C ALA A 226 -11.97 -11.59 14.40
N ALA A 227 -13.29 -11.54 14.19
CA ALA A 227 -14.12 -12.73 14.07
C ALA A 227 -13.75 -13.59 12.85
N ALA A 228 -13.20 -12.99 11.80
CA ALA A 228 -12.66 -13.66 10.61
C ALA A 228 -11.31 -14.35 10.84
N GLY A 229 -10.77 -14.29 12.06
CA GLY A 229 -9.55 -15.02 12.46
C GLY A 229 -8.32 -14.14 12.63
N SER A 230 -8.43 -12.83 12.45
CA SER A 230 -7.31 -11.93 12.69
C SER A 230 -6.98 -11.88 14.18
N TYR A 231 -5.72 -12.13 14.53
CA TYR A 231 -5.24 -12.02 15.91
C TYR A 231 -4.81 -10.60 16.27
N ASN A 232 -4.63 -9.74 15.25
CA ASN A 232 -4.06 -8.41 15.38
C ASN A 232 -4.78 -7.44 14.42
N VAL A 233 -5.71 -6.65 14.97
CA VAL A 233 -6.53 -5.68 14.22
C VAL A 233 -6.17 -4.26 14.63
N GLY A 234 -5.55 -3.52 13.72
CA GLY A 234 -5.18 -2.11 13.92
C GLY A 234 -6.15 -1.17 13.24
N GLY A 235 -6.46 -0.02 13.83
CA GLY A 235 -7.30 0.98 13.16
C GLY A 235 -7.39 2.31 13.89
N PRO A 236 -8.17 3.27 13.36
CA PRO A 236 -8.24 4.63 13.89
C PRO A 236 -9.07 4.75 15.18
N VAL A 237 -9.75 3.68 15.60
CA VAL A 237 -10.68 3.68 16.73
C VAL A 237 -10.31 2.60 17.74
N ALA A 238 -10.23 3.01 19.01
CA ALA A 238 -10.06 2.08 20.11
C ALA A 238 -11.34 1.27 20.36
N ILE A 239 -11.21 -0.06 20.45
CA ILE A 239 -12.31 -0.98 20.75
C ILE A 239 -12.30 -1.32 22.25
N ALA A 240 -13.28 -0.78 22.99
CA ALA A 240 -13.37 -1.00 24.43
C ALA A 240 -13.64 -2.48 24.77
N GLY A 241 -12.98 -2.97 25.83
CA GLY A 241 -13.23 -4.29 26.42
C GLY A 241 -12.73 -5.49 25.61
N ALA A 242 -11.88 -5.28 24.59
CA ALA A 242 -11.56 -6.31 23.60
C ALA A 242 -10.13 -6.89 23.71
N GLY A 243 -9.44 -6.68 24.83
CA GLY A 243 -8.10 -7.24 25.08
C GLY A 243 -7.03 -6.73 24.11
N ASN A 244 -5.95 -7.50 23.93
CA ASN A 244 -4.78 -7.14 23.11
C ASN A 244 -4.95 -7.46 21.60
N GLN A 245 -6.15 -7.87 21.16
CA GLN A 245 -6.42 -8.19 19.75
C GLN A 245 -6.57 -6.91 18.91
N PHE A 246 -6.95 -5.80 19.53
CA PHE A 246 -7.20 -4.53 18.87
C PHE A 246 -6.19 -3.49 19.33
N PHE A 247 -5.73 -2.66 18.39
CA PHE A 247 -4.83 -1.56 18.72
C PHE A 247 -5.11 -0.33 17.85
N THR A 248 -4.63 0.82 18.34
CA THR A 248 -4.67 2.09 17.65
C THR A 248 -3.37 2.82 17.96
N ASP A 249 -2.77 3.42 16.95
CA ASP A 249 -1.53 4.20 17.04
C ASP A 249 -1.50 5.21 15.88
N ASP A 250 -0.51 6.10 15.88
CA ASP A 250 -0.37 7.17 14.88
C ASP A 250 -0.30 6.66 13.42
N THR A 251 0.10 5.41 13.20
CA THR A 251 0.22 4.80 11.86
C THR A 251 -1.14 4.39 11.34
N HIS A 252 -2.00 3.81 12.18
CA HIS A 252 -3.26 3.18 11.76
C HIS A 252 -4.46 4.16 11.76
N HIS A 253 -4.22 5.47 11.71
CA HIS A 253 -5.29 6.47 11.65
C HIS A 253 -5.98 6.57 10.28
N ASP A 254 -5.42 5.99 9.23
CA ASP A 254 -5.87 6.14 7.84
C ASP A 254 -6.31 4.84 7.16
N HIS A 255 -6.11 3.69 7.82
CA HIS A 255 -6.48 2.37 7.33
C HIS A 255 -6.85 1.43 8.48
N VAL A 256 -7.46 0.29 8.17
CA VAL A 256 -7.59 -0.83 9.09
C VAL A 256 -6.59 -1.90 8.69
N HIS A 257 -5.75 -2.33 9.64
CA HIS A 257 -4.81 -3.42 9.50
C HIS A 257 -5.41 -4.73 10.00
N ILE A 258 -5.20 -5.82 9.27
CA ILE A 258 -5.69 -7.15 9.60
C ILE A 258 -4.54 -8.15 9.47
N GLY A 259 -3.99 -8.58 10.62
CA GLY A 259 -2.87 -9.53 10.69
C GLY A 259 -3.27 -10.93 11.16
N PHE A 260 -2.55 -11.96 10.70
CA PHE A 260 -2.74 -13.38 11.00
C PHE A 260 -1.43 -14.01 11.49
N ASN A 261 -1.52 -14.89 12.50
CA ASN A 261 -0.37 -15.58 13.08
C ASN A 261 -0.10 -16.94 12.41
N SER A 262 -1.09 -17.47 11.69
CA SER A 262 -1.06 -18.68 10.88
C SER A 262 -2.20 -18.65 9.86
#